data_AF-A0AAW2S582-F1
#
_entry.id   AF-A0AAW2S582-F1
#
_cell.length_a   1.000
_cell.length_b   1.000
_cell.length_c   1.000
_cell.angle_alpha   90.00
_cell.angle_beta   90.00
_cell.angle_gamma   90.00
#
_symmetry.space_group_name_H-M   'P 1'
#
loop_
_entity.id
_entity.type
_entity.pdbx_description
1 polymer ?
#
loop_
_entity_poly.entity_id
_entity_poly.type
_entity_poly.pdbx_seq_one_letter_code
_entity_poly.pdbx_strand_id
1 'polypeptide(L)'
;MKIWSTTKGLLIVIQVIRPEPTDTDPKTVEIAQWTERDQIGRGTILSALSSTLFDVYCSDSYTAKSLWDEFDRKYNTEEQGLEKYSLSKFMRYQMVEDRFVAGQTHEIINLEHALADAEMKFPEKFLVMSIVDKFPKSWKIL
;
A
#
# COMPACT_ATOMS: atom_id res chain seq x y z
N MET A 1 0.43 -3.08 5.43
CA MET A 1 1.70 -2.59 4.81
C MET A 1 3.02 -3.15 5.35
N LYS A 2 3.04 -4.18 6.22
CA LYS A 2 4.24 -4.62 6.96
C LYS A 2 5.47 -5.03 6.12
N ILE A 3 5.27 -5.57 4.90
CA ILE A 3 6.37 -6.03 4.02
C ILE A 3 7.26 -4.86 3.55
N TRP A 4 6.68 -3.67 3.35
CA TRP A 4 7.43 -2.49 2.91
C TRP A 4 8.39 -1.99 4.00
N SER A 5 7.94 -1.96 5.27
CA SER A 5 8.76 -1.56 6.42
C SER A 5 9.92 -2.51 6.67
N THR A 6 9.70 -3.82 6.52
CA THR A 6 10.77 -4.83 6.64
C THR A 6 11.81 -4.68 5.52
N THR A 7 11.37 -4.41 4.29
CA THR A 7 12.27 -4.24 3.13
C THR A 7 13.15 -2.98 3.25
N LYS A 8 12.65 -1.93 3.91
CA LYS A 8 13.37 -0.66 4.12
C LYS A 8 14.13 -0.58 5.44
N GLY A 9 14.14 -1.65 6.25
CA GLY A 9 14.79 -1.65 7.57
C GLY A 9 14.10 -0.75 8.61
N LEU A 10 12.93 -0.19 8.30
CA LEU A 10 12.19 0.75 9.14
C LEU A 10 11.47 0.06 10.31
N LEU A 11 11.34 -1.26 10.26
CA LEU A 11 10.66 -2.05 11.29
C LEU A 11 11.26 -1.81 12.68
N ILE A 12 12.58 -1.65 12.77
CA ILE A 12 13.30 -1.40 14.03
C ILE A 12 12.96 -0.01 14.58
N VAL A 13 12.78 0.99 13.72
CA VAL A 13 12.49 2.38 14.16
C VAL A 13 11.04 2.53 14.61
N ILE A 14 10.10 1.91 13.90
CA ILE A 14 8.66 2.03 14.18
C ILE A 14 8.23 1.24 15.44
N GLN A 15 9.00 0.23 15.85
CA GLN A 15 8.68 -0.62 16.99
C GLN A 15 9.34 -0.22 18.32
N VAL A 16 10.38 0.62 18.30
CA VAL A 16 11.09 0.99 19.53
C VAL A 16 10.36 2.10 20.27
N ILE A 17 9.88 1.79 21.47
CA ILE A 17 9.22 2.74 22.38
C ILE A 17 10.24 3.78 22.83
N ARG A 18 9.86 5.06 22.78
CA ARG A 18 10.69 6.16 23.26
C ARG A 18 11.00 5.97 24.76
N PRO A 19 12.28 6.00 25.19
CA PRO A 19 12.62 5.96 26.61
C PRO A 19 12.10 7.21 27.34
N GLU A 20 11.54 7.06 28.54
CA GLU A 20 11.14 8.22 29.35
C GLU A 20 12.35 8.88 30.03
N PRO A 21 12.40 10.22 30.09
CA PRO A 21 13.46 10.93 30.79
C PRO A 21 13.38 10.61 32.29
N THR A 22 14.49 10.18 32.88
CA THR A 22 14.66 10.02 34.33
C THR A 22 15.99 10.65 34.72
N ASP A 23 16.10 11.22 35.92
CA ASP A 23 17.23 12.02 36.46
C ASP A 23 18.58 11.30 36.58
N THR A 24 18.77 10.16 35.92
CA THR A 24 20.01 9.38 35.95
C THR A 24 20.68 9.41 34.57
N ASP A 25 21.90 9.97 34.56
CA ASP A 25 22.81 10.23 33.44
C ASP A 25 23.03 9.09 32.39
N PRO A 26 22.77 7.78 32.65
CA PRO A 26 22.87 6.76 31.61
C PRO A 26 21.79 6.81 30.51
N LYS A 27 20.65 7.50 30.71
CA LYS A 27 19.52 7.49 29.75
C LYS A 27 19.62 8.56 28.65
N THR A 28 20.50 9.54 28.78
CA THR A 28 20.66 10.65 27.82
C THR A 28 21.20 10.19 26.47
N VAL A 29 22.14 9.22 26.48
CA VAL A 29 22.70 8.63 25.26
C VAL A 29 21.66 7.76 24.55
N GLU A 30 20.87 6.99 25.28
CA GLU A 30 19.82 6.13 24.72
C GLU A 30 18.69 6.97 24.09
N ILE A 31 18.28 8.07 24.74
CA ILE A 31 17.33 9.03 24.19
C ILE A 31 17.88 9.68 22.92
N ALA A 32 19.14 10.12 22.91
CA ALA A 32 19.76 10.72 21.73
C ALA A 32 19.84 9.74 20.55
N GLN A 33 20.23 8.48 20.81
CA GLN A 33 20.26 7.42 19.79
C GLN A 33 18.85 7.10 19.27
N TRP A 34 17.84 7.10 20.15
CA TRP A 34 16.45 6.91 19.73
C TRP A 34 15.99 8.08 18.84
N THR A 35 16.28 9.32 19.22
CA THR A 35 15.91 10.52 18.46
C THR A 35 16.56 10.52 17.07
N GLU A 36 17.83 10.17 16.96
CA GLU A 36 18.52 10.05 15.67
C GLU A 36 17.85 9.00 14.78
N ARG A 37 17.54 7.82 15.33
CA ARG A 37 16.85 6.76 14.59
C ARG A 37 15.45 7.18 14.16
N ASP A 38 14.70 7.86 15.02
CA ASP A 38 13.36 8.38 14.71
C ASP A 38 13.43 9.42 13.59
N GLN A 39 14.39 10.35 13.61
CA GLN A 39 14.59 11.33 12.55
C GLN A 39 14.93 10.67 11.21
N ILE A 40 15.82 9.67 11.20
CA ILE A 40 16.16 8.90 10.00
C ILE A 40 14.92 8.16 9.46
N GLY A 41 14.16 7.50 10.34
CA GLY A 41 12.93 6.80 9.96
C GLY A 41 11.88 7.76 9.38
N ARG A 42 11.70 8.91 10.03
CA ARG A 42 10.76 9.96 9.58
C ARG A 42 11.16 10.50 8.22
N GLY A 43 12.44 10.86 8.04
CA GLY A 43 12.96 11.33 6.76
C GLY A 43 12.76 10.29 5.64
N THR A 44 12.99 9.01 5.94
CA THR A 44 12.76 7.93 4.98
C THR A 44 11.29 7.81 4.58
N ILE A 45 10.37 7.83 5.55
CA ILE A 45 8.92 7.79 5.29
C ILE A 45 8.50 8.98 4.44
N LEU A 46 8.89 10.20 4.84
CA LEU A 46 8.55 11.43 4.13
C LEU A 46 9.10 11.45 2.69
N SER A 47 10.31 10.94 2.47
CA SER A 47 10.92 10.87 1.13
C SER A 47 10.17 9.95 0.15
N ALA A 48 9.36 9.03 0.66
CA ALA A 48 8.55 8.11 -0.14
C ALA A 48 7.15 8.68 -0.49
N LEU A 49 6.79 9.84 0.08
CA LEU A 49 5.49 10.46 -0.14
C LEU A 49 5.45 11.27 -1.44
N SER A 50 4.26 11.42 -2.02
CA SER A 50 4.02 12.45 -3.04
C SER A 50 4.13 13.85 -2.42
N SER A 51 4.36 14.88 -3.24
CA SER A 51 4.45 16.27 -2.77
C SER A 51 3.24 16.69 -1.92
N THR A 52 2.03 16.36 -2.37
CA THR A 52 0.79 16.67 -1.64
C THR A 52 0.72 16.02 -0.26
N LEU A 53 1.16 14.77 -0.13
CA LEU A 53 1.17 14.09 1.17
C LEU A 53 2.32 14.60 2.05
N PHE A 54 3.48 14.90 1.47
CA PHE A 54 4.59 15.50 2.20
C PHE A 54 4.16 16.80 2.88
N ASP A 55 3.50 17.70 2.16
CA ASP A 55 3.05 19.01 2.71
C ASP A 55 2.12 18.88 3.92
N VAL A 56 1.32 17.80 3.98
CA VAL A 56 0.41 17.52 5.10
C VAL A 56 1.16 16.95 6.31
N TYR A 57 2.15 16.10 6.08
CA TYR A 57 2.77 15.26 7.12
C TYR A 57 4.20 15.68 7.51
N CYS A 58 4.77 16.73 6.89
CA CYS A 58 6.15 17.17 7.14
C CYS A 58 6.38 17.85 8.50
N SER A 59 5.33 18.14 9.26
CA SER A 59 5.40 18.75 10.58
C SER A 59 6.29 17.94 11.54
N ASP A 60 7.13 18.64 12.31
CA ASP A 60 7.97 18.05 13.37
C ASP A 60 7.16 17.45 14.54
N SER A 61 5.84 17.65 14.57
CA SER A 61 4.94 17.01 15.54
C SER A 61 4.81 15.50 15.36
N TYR A 62 5.19 14.96 14.20
CA TYR A 62 5.12 13.53 13.94
C TYR A 62 6.46 12.82 14.21
N THR A 63 6.38 11.66 14.87
CA THR A 63 7.47 10.69 14.94
C THR A 63 7.37 9.74 13.75
N ALA A 64 8.44 9.00 13.44
CA ALA A 64 8.38 7.97 12.41
C ALA A 64 7.26 6.95 12.71
N LYS A 65 7.09 6.62 13.99
CA LYS A 65 6.02 5.73 14.46
C LYS A 65 4.63 6.31 14.26
N SER A 66 4.39 7.57 14.66
CA SER A 66 3.04 8.15 14.52
C SER A 66 2.66 8.42 13.07
N LEU A 67 3.62 8.77 12.20
CA LEU A 67 3.40 8.79 10.75
C LEU A 67 2.99 7.41 10.25
N TRP A 68 3.75 6.38 10.62
CA TRP A 68 3.47 5.02 10.18
C TRP A 68 2.10 4.53 10.66
N ASP A 69 1.77 4.73 11.93
CA ASP A 69 0.51 4.29 12.51
C ASP A 69 -0.68 5.06 11.89
N GLU A 70 -0.52 6.35 11.58
CA GLU A 70 -1.53 7.14 10.86
C GLU A 70 -1.71 6.64 9.42
N PHE A 71 -0.61 6.30 8.73
CA PHE A 71 -0.68 5.72 7.39
C PHE A 71 -1.28 4.32 7.39
N ASP A 72 -0.93 3.45 8.34
CA ASP A 72 -1.53 2.13 8.44
C ASP A 72 -3.02 2.25 8.78
N ARG A 73 -3.41 3.16 9.69
CA ARG A 73 -4.83 3.40 10.00
C ARG A 73 -5.62 3.91 8.79
N LYS A 74 -5.05 4.84 8.03
CA LYS A 74 -5.73 5.50 6.90
C LYS A 74 -5.70 4.67 5.61
N TYR A 75 -4.68 3.84 5.43
CA TYR A 75 -4.40 3.13 4.18
C TYR A 75 -4.19 1.61 4.37
N ASN A 76 -4.57 1.04 5.50
CA ASN A 76 -4.53 -0.41 5.73
C ASN A 76 -5.82 -0.88 6.43
N THR A 77 -6.97 -0.43 5.92
CA THR A 77 -8.30 -0.88 6.36
C THR A 77 -8.63 -2.27 5.79
N GLU A 78 -9.55 -3.00 6.42
CA GLU A 78 -10.04 -4.28 5.89
C GLU A 78 -10.67 -4.13 4.50
N GLU A 79 -11.33 -2.99 4.26
CA GLU A 79 -11.88 -2.57 2.97
C GLU A 79 -10.78 -2.46 1.90
N GLN A 80 -9.64 -1.85 2.22
CA GLN A 80 -8.48 -1.83 1.31
C GLN A 80 -7.83 -3.21 1.13
N GLY A 81 -7.96 -4.10 2.11
CA GLY A 81 -7.60 -5.50 1.95
C GLY A 81 -8.43 -6.19 0.85
N LEU A 82 -9.74 -5.94 0.85
CA LEU A 82 -10.66 -6.44 -0.17
C LEU A 82 -10.43 -5.76 -1.53
N GLU A 83 -10.25 -4.44 -1.57
CA GLU A 83 -9.88 -3.68 -2.78
C GLU A 83 -8.61 -4.25 -3.43
N LYS A 84 -7.54 -4.37 -2.64
CA LYS A 84 -6.25 -4.87 -3.12
C LYS A 84 -6.35 -6.31 -3.61
N TYR A 85 -7.14 -7.13 -2.93
CA TYR A 85 -7.40 -8.50 -3.35
C TYR A 85 -8.16 -8.55 -4.68
N SER A 86 -9.27 -7.80 -4.79
CA SER A 86 -10.07 -7.68 -6.02
C SER A 86 -9.25 -7.15 -7.19
N LEU A 87 -8.45 -6.10 -6.97
CA LEU A 87 -7.55 -5.51 -7.98
C LEU A 87 -6.48 -6.50 -8.42
N SER A 88 -5.83 -7.17 -7.47
CA SER A 88 -4.81 -8.18 -7.78
C SER A 88 -5.42 -9.34 -8.57
N LYS A 89 -6.64 -9.77 -8.23
CA LYS A 89 -7.32 -10.85 -8.94
C LYS A 89 -7.74 -10.41 -10.34
N PHE A 90 -8.27 -9.20 -10.50
CA PHE A 90 -8.57 -8.60 -11.80
C PHE A 90 -7.32 -8.54 -12.66
N MET A 91 -6.21 -7.96 -12.19
CA MET A 91 -4.97 -7.82 -12.96
C MET A 91 -4.38 -9.16 -13.41
N ARG A 92 -4.40 -10.18 -12.54
CA ARG A 92 -3.83 -11.50 -12.82
C ARG A 92 -4.75 -12.42 -13.62
N TYR A 93 -6.03 -12.09 -13.73
CA TYR A 93 -6.97 -12.87 -14.52
C TYR A 93 -6.47 -12.98 -15.97
N GLN A 94 -6.51 -14.18 -16.53
CA GLN A 94 -6.22 -14.48 -17.93
C GLN A 94 -7.27 -15.49 -18.40
N MET A 95 -7.83 -15.28 -19.58
CA MET A 95 -8.73 -16.24 -20.19
C MET A 95 -7.96 -17.45 -20.70
N VAL A 96 -8.62 -18.61 -20.68
CA VAL A 96 -8.11 -19.89 -21.16
C VAL A 96 -9.02 -20.43 -22.27
N GLU A 97 -8.44 -21.17 -23.22
CA GLU A 97 -9.14 -21.63 -24.43
C GLU A 97 -10.16 -22.74 -24.17
N ASP A 98 -9.97 -23.52 -23.11
CA ASP A 98 -10.78 -24.69 -22.76
C ASP A 98 -12.03 -24.36 -21.94
N ARG A 99 -12.32 -23.06 -21.75
CA ARG A 99 -13.50 -22.58 -21.01
C ARG A 99 -14.39 -21.71 -21.88
N PHE A 100 -15.70 -21.80 -21.65
CA PHE A 100 -16.68 -20.95 -22.31
C PHE A 100 -16.40 -19.46 -22.07
N VAL A 101 -16.33 -18.69 -23.17
CA VAL A 101 -16.14 -17.23 -23.15
C VAL A 101 -17.14 -16.57 -22.21
N ALA A 102 -18.43 -16.94 -22.30
CA ALA A 102 -19.48 -16.33 -21.47
C ALA A 102 -19.23 -16.48 -19.96
N GLY A 103 -18.74 -17.64 -19.51
CA GLY A 103 -18.41 -17.86 -18.10
C GLY A 103 -17.22 -17.02 -17.67
N GLN A 104 -16.19 -16.91 -18.51
CA GLN A 104 -15.00 -16.10 -18.23
C GLN A 104 -15.31 -14.60 -18.24
N THR A 105 -16.17 -14.13 -19.15
CA THR A 105 -16.68 -12.76 -19.17
C THR A 105 -17.46 -12.43 -17.91
N HIS A 106 -18.31 -13.34 -17.44
CA HIS A 106 -19.04 -13.14 -16.19
C HIS A 106 -18.10 -13.02 -14.97
N GLU A 107 -17.03 -13.81 -14.93
CA GLU A 107 -16.00 -13.69 -13.89
C GLU A 107 -15.30 -12.33 -13.90
N ILE A 108 -14.96 -11.80 -15.08
CA ILE A 108 -14.35 -10.47 -15.21
C ILE A 108 -15.32 -9.37 -14.77
N ILE A 109 -16.60 -9.44 -15.18
CA ILE A 109 -17.63 -8.49 -14.76
C ILE A 109 -17.80 -8.49 -13.24
N ASN A 110 -17.80 -9.67 -12.61
CA ASN A 110 -17.90 -9.77 -11.15
C ASN A 110 -16.69 -9.13 -10.45
N LEU A 111 -15.49 -9.24 -11.04
CA LEU A 111 -14.30 -8.57 -10.51
C LEU A 111 -14.36 -7.05 -10.70
N GLU A 112 -14.89 -6.58 -11.82
CA GLU A 112 -15.12 -5.15 -12.05
C GLU A 112 -16.15 -4.58 -11.06
N HIS A 113 -17.28 -5.28 -10.84
CA HIS A 113 -18.28 -4.88 -9.86
C HIS A 113 -17.69 -4.82 -8.44
N ALA A 114 -16.91 -5.82 -8.03
CA ALA A 114 -16.23 -5.81 -6.74
C ALA A 114 -15.24 -4.64 -6.58
N LEU A 115 -14.64 -4.17 -7.68
CA LEU A 115 -13.81 -2.96 -7.69
C LEU A 115 -14.66 -1.69 -7.60
N ALA A 116 -15.79 -1.64 -8.31
CA ALA A 116 -16.71 -0.51 -8.28
C ALA A 116 -17.36 -0.33 -6.90
N ASP A 117 -17.74 -1.42 -6.24
CA ASP A 117 -18.28 -1.44 -4.87
C ASP A 117 -17.26 -0.90 -3.86
N ALA A 118 -15.97 -1.07 -4.15
CA ALA A 118 -14.87 -0.55 -3.36
C ALA A 118 -14.37 0.82 -3.85
N GLU A 119 -15.25 1.57 -4.52
CA GLU A 119 -15.03 2.90 -5.09
C GLU A 119 -13.86 3.02 -6.09
N MET A 120 -13.28 1.89 -6.55
CA MET A 120 -12.22 1.84 -7.55
C MET A 120 -12.80 1.85 -8.97
N LYS A 121 -13.13 3.05 -9.47
CA LYS A 121 -13.65 3.23 -10.83
C LYS A 121 -12.52 3.47 -11.83
N PHE A 122 -12.52 2.71 -12.92
CA PHE A 122 -11.55 2.85 -14.01
C PHE A 122 -12.21 3.49 -15.25
N PRO A 123 -11.45 4.24 -16.07
CA PRO A 123 -11.95 4.70 -17.36
C PRO A 123 -12.33 3.52 -18.26
N GLU A 124 -13.42 3.64 -19.03
CA GLU A 124 -13.90 2.59 -19.95
C GLU A 124 -12.79 2.09 -20.88
N LYS A 125 -12.00 3.02 -21.44
CA LYS A 125 -10.85 2.69 -22.30
C LYS A 125 -9.85 1.77 -21.60
N PHE A 126 -9.58 2.00 -20.31
CA PHE A 126 -8.68 1.15 -19.52
C PHE A 126 -9.25 -0.26 -19.35
N LEU A 127 -10.55 -0.38 -19.05
CA LEU A 127 -11.22 -1.66 -18.90
C LEU A 127 -11.20 -2.46 -20.21
N VAL A 128 -11.53 -1.82 -21.34
CA VAL A 128 -11.49 -2.46 -22.66
C VAL A 128 -10.09 -2.97 -22.99
N MET A 129 -9.05 -2.13 -22.84
CA MET A 129 -7.66 -2.54 -23.09
C MET A 129 -7.23 -3.68 -22.16
N SER A 130 -7.66 -3.62 -20.88
CA SER A 130 -7.36 -4.68 -19.91
C SER A 130 -8.03 -6.00 -20.28
N ILE A 131 -9.27 -5.98 -20.77
CA ILE A 131 -9.98 -7.20 -21.21
C ILE A 131 -9.30 -7.82 -22.42
N VAL A 132 -8.93 -7.01 -23.42
CA VAL A 132 -8.21 -7.47 -24.61
C VAL A 132 -6.87 -8.12 -24.22
N ASP A 133 -6.16 -7.55 -23.24
CA ASP A 133 -4.91 -8.14 -22.79
C ASP A 133 -5.09 -9.49 -22.06
N LYS A 134 -6.29 -9.76 -21.52
CA LYS A 134 -6.62 -11.03 -20.88
C LYS A 134 -6.94 -12.15 -21.85
N PHE A 135 -7.06 -11.86 -23.15
CA PHE A 135 -7.36 -12.90 -24.14
C PHE A 135 -6.22 -13.92 -24.27
N PRO A 136 -6.53 -15.18 -24.57
CA PRO A 136 -5.52 -16.16 -24.94
C PRO A 136 -4.75 -15.68 -26.18
N LYS A 137 -3.49 -16.11 -26.33
CA LYS A 137 -2.64 -15.70 -27.45
C LYS A 137 -3.27 -15.99 -28.82
N SER A 138 -4.02 -17.08 -28.94
CA SER A 138 -4.71 -17.48 -30.17
C SER A 138 -5.83 -16.50 -30.59
N TRP A 139 -6.36 -15.70 -29.67
CA TRP A 139 -7.44 -14.75 -29.96
C TRP A 139 -6.93 -13.34 -30.22
N LYS A 140 -5.63 -13.08 -29.97
CA LYS A 140 -4.97 -11.81 -30.25
C LYS A 140 -4.55 -11.67 -31.73
N ILE A 141 -5.02 -12.55 -32.60
CA ILE A 141 -4.69 -12.61 -34.03
C ILE A 141 -5.76 -11.83 -34.83
N LEU A 142 -5.84 -10.52 -34.60
CA LEU A 142 -6.54 -9.56 -35.47
C LEU A 142 -5.76 -8.24 -35.47
#